data_AF-A0A838VJZ1-F1
#
_entry.id   AF-A0A838VJZ1-F1
#
_cell.length_a   1.000
_cell.length_b   1.000
_cell.length_c   1.000
_cell.angle_alpha   90.00
_cell.angle_beta   90.00
_cell.angle_gamma   90.00
#
_symmetry.space_group_name_H-M   'P 1'
#
loop_
_entity.id
_entity.type
_entity.pdbx_description
1 polymer ?
#
loop_
_entity_poly.entity_id
_entity_poly.type
_entity_poly.pdbx_seq_one_letter_code
_entity_poly.pdbx_strand_id
1 'polypeptide(L)'
;MALPDYIDNDRHKLESVLKDLILNDSQTKLDIATGFFRIEAWIRLEEAFNSLTNLRLLIGRDPAILPAERSSIDLKRYFRRDVQEQLEGEPFNITYKRQIDRLIAYLQQHHIQVRLFGVLSEKTPFLHAKAYIFNDYSIIGSSNLTPSGLDGNTELNVLIKQTAIARDLRVNWFAKFWDDKSVDTDYKAKLIDALNASKFGSKPYTPYQVFVKALYELFKDDTGLEGSDRTSLQLATFQQEGFERAVRLLETHRACMVADAVGLGKTFIGLRLLDHYLIKDRRPGYVPRAVIICPAQLRNLVWVKKLDEFGIKADVISQEEISRQGFDIKRFSKHDLVLVDESHNFRNSATNRYRNLQKLIVSGKRNKRVVLLTATPINNSLYDLY
;
A
#
# COMPACT_ATOMS: atom_id res chain seq x y z
N MET A 1 29.69 24.22 29.54
CA MET A 1 28.58 24.72 30.38
C MET A 1 28.59 23.93 31.68
N ALA A 2 28.16 24.48 32.82
CA ALA A 2 28.05 23.66 34.03
C ALA A 2 26.93 22.63 33.84
N LEU A 3 27.25 21.34 34.02
CA LEU A 3 26.26 20.27 33.93
C LEU A 3 25.18 20.44 35.01
N PRO A 4 23.89 20.24 34.71
CA PRO A 4 22.83 20.40 35.70
C PRO A 4 22.81 19.24 36.70
N ASP A 5 22.10 19.37 37.82
CA ASP A 5 21.93 18.26 38.78
C ASP A 5 20.69 17.40 38.44
N TYR A 6 19.73 17.97 37.71
CA TYR A 6 18.53 17.29 37.23
C TYR A 6 18.18 17.71 35.79
N ILE A 7 17.39 16.88 35.12
CA ILE A 7 17.02 17.02 33.71
C ILE A 7 15.51 16.83 33.64
N ASP A 8 14.79 17.91 33.32
CA ASP A 8 13.32 17.98 33.30
C ASP A 8 12.74 18.16 31.88
N ASN A 9 13.60 18.22 30.86
CA ASN A 9 13.25 18.52 29.48
C ASN A 9 12.51 19.85 29.26
N ASP A 10 12.52 20.73 30.25
CA ASP A 10 12.04 22.12 30.14
C ASP A 10 13.24 23.07 30.21
N ARG A 11 13.95 23.09 31.35
CA ARG A 11 15.16 23.88 31.55
C ARG A 11 16.39 23.19 30.99
N HIS A 12 16.47 21.88 31.20
CA HIS A 12 17.60 21.07 30.76
C HIS A 12 17.07 19.86 30.00
N LYS A 13 17.35 19.83 28.69
CA LYS A 13 16.96 18.73 27.82
C LYS A 13 17.94 17.58 27.92
N LEU A 14 17.42 16.36 28.01
CA LEU A 14 18.23 15.16 28.04
C LEU A 14 19.08 15.05 26.76
N GLU A 15 18.53 15.44 25.60
CA GLU A 15 19.29 15.48 24.34
C GLU A 15 20.57 16.32 24.46
N SER A 16 20.45 17.54 24.99
CA SER A 16 21.57 18.47 25.14
C SER A 16 22.59 17.95 26.15
N VAL A 17 22.13 17.42 27.28
CA VAL A 17 23.02 16.88 28.32
C VAL A 17 23.78 15.65 27.82
N LEU A 18 23.13 14.74 27.09
CA LEU A 18 23.81 13.59 26.48
C LEU A 18 24.87 14.03 25.46
N LYS A 19 24.54 15.00 24.60
CA LYS A 19 25.50 15.57 23.64
C LYS A 19 26.68 16.22 24.35
N ASP A 20 26.46 17.01 25.39
CA ASP A 20 27.51 17.66 26.16
C ASP A 20 28.43 16.64 26.85
N LEU A 21 27.88 15.62 27.51
CA LEU A 21 28.68 14.58 28.16
C LEU A 21 29.57 13.83 27.14
N ILE A 22 29.02 13.50 25.97
CA ILE A 22 29.75 12.73 24.96
C ILE A 22 30.79 13.58 24.23
N LEU A 23 30.38 14.74 23.71
CA LEU A 23 31.20 15.56 22.82
C LEU A 23 32.13 16.52 23.57
N ASN A 24 31.64 17.13 24.65
CA ASN A 24 32.39 18.17 25.37
C ASN A 24 33.18 17.59 26.55
N ASP A 25 32.62 16.60 27.25
CA ASP A 25 33.26 15.96 28.41
C ASP A 25 33.90 14.60 28.10
N SER A 26 33.98 14.26 26.81
CA SER A 26 34.67 13.08 26.27
C SER A 26 34.24 11.74 26.90
N GLN A 27 32.99 11.63 27.35
CA GLN A 27 32.43 10.40 27.91
C GLN A 27 32.05 9.42 26.79
N THR A 28 33.03 8.68 26.29
CA THR A 28 32.86 7.84 25.08
C THR A 28 32.38 6.41 25.33
N LYS A 29 32.17 6.00 26.59
CA LYS A 29 31.62 4.68 26.94
C LYS A 29 30.27 4.83 27.60
N LEU A 30 29.22 4.29 26.97
CA LEU A 30 27.84 4.47 27.39
C LEU A 30 27.12 3.12 27.49
N ASP A 31 26.48 2.89 28.63
CA ASP A 31 25.52 1.81 28.81
C ASP A 31 24.12 2.40 29.02
N ILE A 32 23.14 1.94 28.26
CA ILE A 32 21.77 2.42 28.30
C ILE A 32 20.84 1.27 28.65
N ALA A 33 20.06 1.42 29.71
CA ALA A 33 18.90 0.60 29.99
C ALA A 33 17.64 1.43 29.73
N THR A 34 16.75 0.95 28.87
CA THR A 34 15.52 1.67 28.49
C THR A 34 14.37 0.69 28.23
N GLY A 35 13.13 1.12 28.45
CA GLY A 35 11.94 0.33 28.12
C GLY A 35 11.54 0.45 26.65
N PHE A 36 11.81 1.60 26.03
CA PHE A 36 11.52 1.87 24.64
C PHE A 36 12.71 2.49 23.91
N PHE A 37 12.82 2.16 22.62
CA PHE A 37 13.78 2.75 21.69
C PHE A 37 13.04 3.17 20.42
N ARG A 38 13.23 4.41 19.98
CA ARG A 38 12.72 4.91 18.70
C ARG A 38 13.84 5.39 17.81
N ILE A 39 13.72 5.13 16.51
CA ILE A 39 14.73 5.46 15.49
C ILE A 39 15.04 6.96 15.50
N GLU A 40 14.02 7.80 15.66
CA GLU A 40 14.14 9.26 15.65
C GLU A 40 14.99 9.77 16.82
N ALA A 41 15.00 9.07 17.96
CA ALA A 41 15.87 9.42 19.09
C ALA A 41 17.34 9.23 18.73
N TRP A 42 17.68 8.14 18.02
CA TRP A 42 19.02 7.95 17.50
C TRP A 42 19.38 9.01 16.47
N ILE A 43 18.47 9.35 15.54
CA ILE A 43 18.72 10.37 14.52
C ILE A 43 19.11 11.72 15.16
N ARG A 44 18.44 12.12 16.24
CA ARG A 44 18.76 13.37 16.97
C ARG A 44 20.12 13.33 17.68
N LEU A 45 20.58 12.15 18.06
CA LEU A 45 21.83 11.91 18.77
C LEU A 45 22.96 11.38 17.87
N GLU A 46 22.72 11.25 16.55
CA GLU A 46 23.62 10.59 15.59
C GLU A 46 25.06 11.09 15.68
N GLU A 47 25.25 12.41 15.68
CA GLU A 47 26.58 13.05 15.79
C GLU A 47 27.33 12.64 17.06
N ALA A 48 26.68 12.73 18.22
CA ALA A 48 27.26 12.36 19.50
C ALA A 48 27.53 10.85 19.56
N PHE A 49 26.58 10.03 19.14
CA PHE A 49 26.68 8.58 19.22
C PHE A 49 27.81 8.03 18.34
N ASN A 50 28.09 8.67 17.19
CA ASN A 50 29.24 8.32 16.35
C ASN A 50 30.61 8.55 17.03
N SER A 51 30.67 9.29 18.14
CA SER A 51 31.90 9.53 18.92
C SER A 51 32.10 8.49 20.04
N LEU A 52 31.15 7.58 20.26
CA LEU A 52 31.25 6.54 21.29
C LEU A 52 32.26 5.47 20.87
N THR A 53 33.12 5.08 21.81
CA THR A 53 34.04 3.94 21.64
C THR A 53 33.41 2.61 22.07
N ASN A 54 32.31 2.67 22.85
CA ASN A 54 31.53 1.52 23.26
C ASN A 54 30.10 1.93 23.63
N LEU A 55 29.10 1.26 23.06
CA LEU A 55 27.68 1.40 23.43
C LEU A 55 27.07 0.04 23.74
N ARG A 56 26.48 -0.10 24.93
CA ARG A 56 25.60 -1.23 25.27
C ARG A 56 24.18 -0.72 25.48
N LEU A 57 23.27 -1.03 24.55
CA LEU A 57 21.85 -0.69 24.63
C LEU A 57 21.05 -1.93 25.03
N LEU A 58 20.48 -1.90 26.22
CA LEU A 58 19.58 -2.91 26.75
C LEU A 58 18.14 -2.41 26.70
N ILE A 59 17.33 -3.05 25.86
CA ILE A 59 15.90 -2.75 25.74
C ILE A 59 15.13 -3.75 26.59
N GLY A 60 14.35 -3.24 27.54
CA GLY A 60 13.52 -4.01 28.45
C GLY A 60 12.04 -3.95 28.10
N ARG A 61 11.23 -4.68 28.87
CA ARG A 61 9.77 -4.58 28.82
C ARG A 61 9.28 -3.47 29.76
N ASP A 62 8.68 -2.43 29.19
CA ASP A 62 7.99 -1.40 29.95
C ASP A 62 6.59 -1.91 30.44
N PRO A 63 6.12 -1.55 31.65
CA PRO A 63 4.80 -1.90 32.15
C PRO A 63 3.64 -1.42 31.29
N ALA A 64 3.82 -0.36 30.49
CA ALA A 64 2.82 0.12 29.54
C ALA A 64 2.54 -0.88 28.41
N ILE A 65 3.41 -1.87 28.20
CA ILE A 65 3.21 -2.99 27.27
C ILE A 65 2.25 -3.99 27.92
N LEU A 66 0.95 -3.66 27.87
CA LEU A 66 -0.15 -4.47 28.38
C LEU A 66 -0.33 -5.75 27.55
N PRO A 67 -0.55 -6.92 28.18
CA PRO A 67 -0.96 -8.12 27.45
C PRO A 67 -2.33 -7.92 26.83
N ALA A 68 -2.49 -8.26 25.56
CA ALA A 68 -3.81 -8.35 24.94
C ALA A 68 -4.65 -9.51 25.56
N GLU A 69 -3.99 -10.53 26.13
CA GLU A 69 -4.62 -11.67 26.82
C GLU A 69 -3.74 -12.17 27.98
N ARG A 70 -4.28 -13.03 28.86
CA ARG A 70 -3.58 -13.68 30.00
C ARG A 70 -2.40 -14.59 29.60
N SER A 71 -2.05 -14.64 28.32
CA SER A 71 -0.91 -15.35 27.75
C SER A 71 0.31 -14.42 27.61
N SER A 72 1.51 -14.99 27.70
CA SER A 72 2.77 -14.25 27.62
C SER A 72 2.86 -13.42 26.31
N ILE A 73 3.17 -12.13 26.43
CA ILE A 73 3.48 -11.30 25.26
C ILE A 73 4.76 -11.84 24.63
N ASP A 74 4.72 -12.20 23.35
CA ASP A 74 5.92 -12.39 22.55
C ASP A 74 6.58 -11.03 22.30
N LEU A 75 7.49 -10.64 23.20
CA LEU A 75 8.22 -9.38 23.14
C LEU A 75 9.02 -9.24 21.85
N LYS A 76 9.56 -10.33 21.31
CA LYS A 76 10.27 -10.30 20.01
C LYS A 76 9.32 -9.84 18.92
N ARG A 77 8.11 -10.41 18.86
CA ARG A 77 7.09 -10.03 17.89
C ARG A 77 6.60 -8.59 18.11
N TYR A 78 6.39 -8.18 19.35
CA TYR A 78 5.99 -6.80 19.68
C TYR A 78 7.00 -5.78 19.17
N PHE A 79 8.28 -5.90 19.54
CA PHE A 79 9.30 -4.93 19.12
C PHE A 79 9.56 -4.97 17.62
N ARG A 80 9.46 -6.14 16.98
CA ARG A 80 9.53 -6.23 15.52
C ARG A 80 8.40 -5.45 14.87
N ARG A 81 7.18 -5.59 15.39
CA ARG A 81 6.00 -4.89 14.89
C ARG A 81 6.09 -3.38 15.16
N ASP A 82 6.58 -2.97 16.32
CA ASP A 82 6.78 -1.56 16.66
C ASP A 82 7.75 -0.88 15.68
N VAL A 83 8.88 -1.52 15.36
CA VAL A 83 9.81 -1.03 14.33
C VAL A 83 9.15 -1.00 12.94
N GLN A 84 8.35 -2.00 12.60
CA GLN A 84 7.60 -1.99 11.33
C GLN A 84 6.60 -0.84 11.27
N GLU A 85 5.83 -0.61 12.33
CA GLU A 85 4.84 0.48 12.40
C GLU A 85 5.51 1.86 12.34
N GLN A 86 6.65 2.05 13.02
CA GLN A 86 7.49 3.27 12.90
C GLN A 86 7.85 3.56 11.45
N LEU A 87 8.19 2.54 10.66
CA LEU A 87 8.63 2.69 9.28
C LEU A 87 7.47 2.71 8.27
N GLU A 88 6.41 1.95 8.49
CA GLU A 88 5.29 1.82 7.55
C GLU A 88 4.42 3.08 7.50
N GLY A 89 4.25 3.78 8.63
CA GLY A 89 3.45 5.01 8.71
C GLY A 89 4.02 6.21 7.96
N GLU A 90 5.33 6.24 7.73
CA GLU A 90 6.01 7.39 7.11
C GLU A 90 5.99 7.34 5.57
N PRO A 91 5.55 8.38 4.85
CA PRO A 91 5.68 8.43 3.39
C PRO A 91 7.13 8.19 2.95
N PHE A 92 7.33 7.53 1.81
CA PHE A 92 8.69 7.31 1.32
C PHE A 92 9.40 8.65 1.06
N ASN A 93 10.54 8.85 1.72
CA ASN A 93 11.38 10.02 1.66
C ASN A 93 12.85 9.60 1.63
N ILE A 94 13.58 10.10 0.64
CA ILE A 94 15.00 9.78 0.43
C ILE A 94 15.89 10.24 1.58
N THR A 95 15.54 11.33 2.27
CA THR A 95 16.30 11.83 3.42
C THR A 95 16.22 10.86 4.60
N TYR A 96 15.01 10.40 4.91
CA TYR A 96 14.79 9.40 5.96
C TYR A 96 15.44 8.07 5.59
N LYS A 97 15.35 7.65 4.32
CA LYS A 97 16.08 6.47 3.82
C LYS A 97 17.58 6.56 4.13
N ARG A 98 18.23 7.70 3.84
CA ARG A 98 19.66 7.90 4.13
C ARG A 98 19.95 7.87 5.64
N GLN A 99 19.02 8.33 6.48
CA GLN A 99 19.15 8.22 7.94
C GLN A 99 19.08 6.75 8.41
N ILE A 100 18.17 5.95 7.84
CA ILE A 100 18.09 4.51 8.10
C ILE A 100 19.36 3.79 7.64
N ASP A 101 19.90 4.11 6.46
CA ASP A 101 21.15 3.54 5.97
C ASP A 101 22.33 3.80 6.95
N ARG A 102 22.41 5.02 7.50
CA ARG A 102 23.44 5.37 8.51
C ARG A 102 23.21 4.68 9.85
N LEU A 103 21.96 4.55 10.30
CA LEU A 103 21.64 3.77 11.50
C LEU A 103 22.04 2.30 11.35
N ILE A 104 21.75 1.68 10.19
CA ILE A 104 22.17 0.31 9.91
C ILE A 104 23.69 0.20 9.98
N ALA A 105 24.42 1.11 9.30
CA ALA A 105 25.88 1.12 9.33
C ALA A 105 26.44 1.32 10.76
N TYR A 106 25.81 2.17 11.56
CA TYR A 106 26.16 2.37 12.97
C TYR A 106 25.97 1.09 13.81
N LEU A 107 24.81 0.44 13.69
CA LEU A 107 24.50 -0.81 14.42
C LEU A 107 25.42 -1.99 14.02
N GLN A 108 25.94 -1.99 12.79
CA GLN A 108 26.86 -3.02 12.30
C GLN A 108 28.24 -2.96 12.98
N GLN A 109 28.63 -1.84 13.59
CA GLN A 109 29.92 -1.70 14.26
C GLN A 109 30.03 -2.65 15.48
N HIS A 110 31.21 -3.24 15.68
CA HIS A 110 31.42 -4.28 16.70
C HIS A 110 31.29 -3.76 18.15
N HIS A 111 31.65 -2.50 18.39
CA HIS A 111 31.58 -1.87 19.71
C HIS A 111 30.17 -1.32 20.05
N ILE A 112 29.22 -1.49 19.14
CA ILE A 112 27.81 -1.17 19.34
C ILE A 112 27.04 -2.47 19.56
N GLN A 113 26.44 -2.61 20.75
CA GLN A 113 25.75 -3.82 21.18
C GLN A 113 24.32 -3.47 21.55
N VAL A 114 23.36 -4.23 21.02
CA VAL A 114 21.94 -4.06 21.33
C VAL A 114 21.38 -5.41 21.74
N ARG A 115 20.76 -5.47 22.92
CA ARG A 115 20.20 -6.68 23.50
C ARG A 115 18.77 -6.44 23.96
N LEU A 116 17.94 -7.48 23.93
CA LEU A 116 16.56 -7.44 24.40
C LEU A 116 16.38 -8.32 25.63
N PHE A 117 16.03 -7.70 26.76
CA PHE A 117 15.90 -8.38 28.05
C PHE A 117 14.52 -9.02 28.24
N GLY A 118 14.46 -10.18 28.92
CA GLY A 118 13.22 -10.78 29.39
C GLY A 118 12.45 -11.63 28.37
N VAL A 119 13.10 -12.11 27.29
CA VAL A 119 12.41 -12.82 26.20
C VAL A 119 12.76 -14.30 26.09
N LEU A 120 13.82 -14.77 26.74
CA LEU A 120 14.23 -16.18 26.74
C LEU A 120 13.84 -16.93 28.02
N SER A 121 13.03 -16.34 28.90
CA SER A 121 12.60 -16.98 30.16
C SER A 121 11.08 -17.20 30.21
N GLU A 122 10.67 -18.29 30.86
CA GLU A 122 9.25 -18.62 31.11
C GLU A 122 8.58 -17.64 32.08
N LYS A 123 9.37 -17.06 33.00
CA LYS A 123 8.97 -15.88 33.77
C LYS A 123 9.43 -14.67 32.98
N THR A 124 8.58 -13.66 32.81
CA THR A 124 8.94 -12.42 32.09
C THR A 124 9.44 -11.39 33.10
N PRO A 125 10.75 -11.29 33.40
CA PRO A 125 11.27 -10.25 34.27
C PRO A 125 11.06 -8.87 33.62
N PHE A 126 10.78 -7.86 34.44
CA PHE A 126 10.56 -6.49 34.00
C PHE A 126 11.81 -5.65 34.22
N LEU A 127 12.13 -4.80 33.25
CA LEU A 127 13.16 -3.76 33.36
C LEU A 127 12.49 -2.43 33.02
N HIS A 128 11.94 -1.79 34.06
CA HIS A 128 11.28 -0.48 33.94
C HIS A 128 12.24 0.70 34.15
N ALA A 129 13.46 0.45 34.63
CA ALA A 129 14.43 1.50 34.90
C ALA A 129 14.95 2.14 33.60
N LYS A 130 15.15 3.46 33.63
CA LYS A 130 15.83 4.21 32.56
C LYS A 130 17.12 4.74 33.13
N ALA A 131 18.23 4.27 32.57
CA ALA A 131 19.56 4.62 33.04
C ALA A 131 20.50 4.83 31.86
N TYR A 132 21.28 5.91 31.92
CA TYR A 132 22.37 6.22 30.99
C TYR A 132 23.65 6.31 31.82
N ILE A 133 24.56 5.36 31.65
CA ILE A 133 25.71 5.17 32.53
C ILE A 133 26.99 5.39 31.72
N PHE A 134 27.66 6.50 32.02
CA PHE A 134 28.99 6.86 31.51
C PHE A 134 30.09 6.41 32.48
N ASN A 135 31.35 6.77 32.21
CA ASN A 135 32.46 6.42 33.12
C ASN A 135 32.38 7.20 34.42
N ASP A 136 32.14 8.52 34.31
CA ASP A 136 32.18 9.43 35.45
C ASP A 136 30.78 9.91 35.88
N TYR A 137 29.78 9.63 35.06
CA TYR A 137 28.41 10.11 35.25
C TYR A 137 27.38 9.01 35.11
N SER A 138 26.25 9.16 35.78
CA SER A 138 25.04 8.41 35.49
C SER A 138 23.81 9.30 35.50
N ILE A 139 22.89 9.04 34.57
CA ILE A 139 21.57 9.67 34.53
C ILE A 139 20.55 8.58 34.82
N ILE A 140 19.71 8.80 35.83
CA ILE A 140 18.64 7.88 36.21
C ILE A 140 17.32 8.65 36.29
N GLY A 141 16.26 8.09 35.72
CA GLY A 141 14.96 8.73 35.76
C GLY A 141 13.89 7.99 34.98
N SER A 142 12.97 8.75 34.39
CA SER A 142 11.82 8.24 33.62
C SER A 142 12.05 8.21 32.10
N SER A 143 13.09 8.88 31.59
CA SER A 143 13.25 9.13 30.15
C SER A 143 13.74 7.94 29.35
N ASN A 144 12.87 7.38 28.52
CA ASN A 144 13.25 6.38 27.52
C ASN A 144 14.10 7.00 26.40
N LEU A 145 14.77 6.15 25.62
CA LEU A 145 15.47 6.56 24.40
C LEU A 145 14.48 6.75 23.23
N THR A 146 13.60 7.73 23.38
CA THR A 146 12.56 8.15 22.43
C THR A 146 12.60 9.66 22.26
N PRO A 147 12.04 10.25 21.17
CA PRO A 147 11.96 11.71 21.02
C PRO A 147 11.37 12.39 22.27
N SER A 148 10.23 11.90 22.76
CA SER A 148 9.58 12.43 23.97
C SER A 148 10.43 12.28 25.23
N GLY A 149 11.25 11.23 25.34
CA GLY A 149 12.19 11.10 26.47
C GLY A 149 13.35 12.10 26.39
N LEU A 150 13.73 12.50 25.18
CA LEU A 150 14.86 13.42 24.94
C LEU A 150 14.49 14.91 25.13
N ASP A 151 13.25 15.30 24.82
CA ASP A 151 12.81 16.71 24.88
C ASP A 151 11.36 16.94 25.35
N GLY A 152 10.65 15.91 25.80
CA GLY A 152 9.28 16.01 26.29
C GLY A 152 9.21 16.44 27.77
N ASN A 153 8.38 17.44 28.05
CA ASN A 153 8.29 18.19 29.32
C ASN A 153 7.66 17.46 30.52
N THR A 154 7.46 16.14 30.43
CA THR A 154 6.84 15.32 31.50
C THR A 154 7.86 14.41 32.20
N GLU A 155 9.12 14.52 31.84
CA GLU A 155 10.18 13.62 32.28
C GLU A 155 11.00 14.24 33.42
N LEU A 156 11.53 13.41 34.32
CA LEU A 156 12.48 13.86 35.33
C LEU A 156 13.61 12.84 35.48
N ASN A 157 14.84 13.34 35.41
CA ASN A 157 16.05 12.56 35.63
C ASN A 157 17.01 13.29 36.56
N VAL A 158 17.83 12.53 37.27
CA VAL A 158 18.91 13.04 38.10
C VAL A 158 20.24 12.73 37.42
N LEU A 159 21.13 13.73 37.32
CA LEU A 159 22.50 13.55 36.88
C LEU A 159 23.41 13.38 38.11
N ILE A 160 23.96 12.18 38.26
CA ILE A 160 24.90 11.83 39.32
C ILE A 160 26.32 12.01 38.78
N LYS A 161 27.08 12.91 39.39
CA LYS A 161 28.45 13.30 39.00
C LYS A 161 29.50 12.64 39.90
N GLN A 162 29.35 11.33 40.10
CA GLN A 162 30.24 10.55 40.97
C GLN A 162 30.67 9.27 40.28
N THR A 163 31.95 9.20 39.90
CA THR A 163 32.56 8.04 39.24
C THR A 163 32.36 6.73 40.00
N ALA A 164 32.40 6.76 41.34
CA ALA A 164 32.17 5.56 42.16
C ALA A 164 30.76 4.99 41.98
N ILE A 165 29.74 5.85 41.91
CA ILE A 165 28.34 5.45 41.68
C ILE A 165 28.15 4.96 40.25
N ALA A 166 28.70 5.67 39.26
CA ALA A 166 28.62 5.25 37.85
C ALA A 166 29.25 3.86 37.63
N ARG A 167 30.41 3.60 38.27
CA ARG A 167 31.08 2.30 38.23
C ARG A 167 30.24 1.20 38.90
N ASP A 168 29.68 1.45 40.08
CA ASP A 168 28.83 0.49 40.78
C ASP A 168 27.59 0.14 39.96
N LEU A 169 26.89 1.14 39.43
CA LEU A 169 25.73 0.96 38.55
C LEU A 169 26.09 0.12 37.32
N ARG A 170 27.24 0.35 36.71
CA ARG A 170 27.69 -0.42 35.55
C ARG A 170 27.99 -1.87 35.88
N VAL A 171 28.79 -2.11 36.93
CA VAL A 171 29.35 -3.42 37.25
C VAL A 171 28.34 -4.31 37.97
N ASN A 172 27.53 -3.74 38.85
CA ASN A 172 26.64 -4.53 39.71
C ASN A 172 25.19 -4.48 39.24
N TRP A 173 24.68 -3.31 38.83
CA TRP A 173 23.28 -3.17 38.42
C TRP A 173 23.06 -3.50 36.94
N PHE A 174 23.78 -2.85 36.02
CA PHE A 174 23.60 -3.04 34.58
C PHE A 174 24.05 -4.43 34.13
N ALA A 175 25.23 -4.88 34.57
CA ALA A 175 25.76 -6.20 34.21
C ALA A 175 24.80 -7.35 34.60
N LYS A 176 24.12 -7.22 35.76
CA LYS A 176 23.10 -8.17 36.21
C LYS A 176 22.01 -8.39 35.16
N PHE A 177 21.51 -7.33 34.53
CA PHE A 177 20.48 -7.45 33.49
C PHE A 177 21.07 -7.75 32.12
N TRP A 178 22.26 -7.24 31.83
CA TRP A 178 22.95 -7.44 30.55
C TRP A 178 23.33 -8.90 30.30
N ASP A 179 23.77 -9.60 31.34
CA ASP A 179 24.25 -10.99 31.31
C ASP A 179 23.20 -11.99 31.82
N ASP A 180 21.96 -11.55 32.02
CA ASP A 180 20.86 -12.42 32.42
C ASP A 180 20.52 -13.44 31.32
N LYS A 181 20.15 -14.66 31.74
CA LYS A 181 19.84 -15.77 30.82
C LYS A 181 18.61 -15.51 29.93
N SER A 182 17.74 -14.57 30.32
CA SER A 182 16.55 -14.18 29.56
C SER A 182 16.84 -13.24 28.39
N VAL A 183 18.09 -12.78 28.24
CA VAL A 183 18.49 -11.79 27.24
C VAL A 183 18.69 -12.41 25.86
N ASP A 184 18.07 -11.82 24.84
CA ASP A 184 18.34 -12.12 23.44
C ASP A 184 19.58 -11.35 22.96
N THR A 185 20.71 -12.05 22.87
CA THR A 185 21.99 -11.50 22.41
C THR A 185 22.03 -11.23 20.91
N ASP A 186 21.16 -11.88 20.13
CA ASP A 186 21.09 -11.76 18.67
C ASP A 186 20.12 -10.65 18.24
N TYR A 187 19.52 -9.94 19.19
CA TYR A 187 18.52 -8.91 18.91
C TYR A 187 19.04 -7.81 17.98
N LYS A 188 20.32 -7.43 18.08
CA LYS A 188 20.96 -6.47 17.16
C LYS A 188 20.82 -6.89 15.69
N ALA A 189 21.07 -8.17 15.38
CA ALA A 189 20.95 -8.69 14.02
C ALA A 189 19.50 -8.63 13.54
N LYS A 190 18.55 -9.01 14.40
CA LYS A 190 17.11 -8.98 14.10
C LYS A 190 16.60 -7.56 13.86
N LEU A 191 17.12 -6.57 14.61
CA LEU A 191 16.80 -5.16 14.40
C LEU A 191 17.32 -4.67 13.04
N ILE A 192 18.56 -5.00 12.69
CA ILE A 192 19.15 -4.67 11.38
C ILE A 192 18.33 -5.31 10.24
N ASP A 193 17.92 -6.58 10.40
CA ASP A 193 17.08 -7.27 9.42
C ASP A 193 15.72 -6.59 9.25
N ALA A 194 15.09 -6.16 10.34
CA ALA A 194 13.82 -5.43 10.30
C ALA A 194 13.96 -4.09 9.56
N LEU A 195 15.02 -3.33 9.85
CA LEU A 195 15.34 -2.08 9.15
C LEU A 195 15.56 -2.33 7.64
N ASN A 196 16.34 -3.35 7.29
CA ASN A 196 16.63 -3.72 5.90
C ASN A 196 15.39 -4.19 5.12
N ALA A 197 14.47 -4.88 5.78
CA ALA A 197 13.24 -5.39 5.16
C ALA A 197 12.18 -4.31 4.90
N SER A 198 12.36 -3.10 5.43
CA SER A 198 11.44 -1.98 5.25
C SER A 198 11.59 -1.31 3.88
N LYS A 199 10.62 -0.45 3.51
CA LYS A 199 10.69 0.40 2.31
C LYS A 199 11.88 1.39 2.31
N PHE A 200 12.47 1.63 3.48
CA PHE A 200 13.65 2.49 3.64
C PHE A 200 14.96 1.69 3.66
N GLY A 201 14.85 0.37 3.81
CA GLY A 201 15.98 -0.54 3.88
C GLY A 201 16.60 -0.85 2.52
N SER A 202 17.52 -1.80 2.52
CA SER A 202 18.28 -2.22 1.35
C SER A 202 17.71 -3.45 0.64
N LYS A 203 16.56 -3.99 1.10
CA LYS A 203 15.98 -5.21 0.52
C LYS A 203 15.74 -5.04 -0.98
N PRO A 204 16.43 -5.81 -1.83
CA PRO A 204 16.21 -5.76 -3.26
C PRO A 204 14.87 -6.43 -3.58
N TYR A 205 14.05 -5.77 -4.40
CA TYR A 205 12.85 -6.37 -4.98
C TYR A 205 13.14 -6.73 -6.43
N THR A 206 12.70 -7.91 -6.85
CA THR A 206 12.85 -8.32 -8.25
C THR A 206 11.91 -7.50 -9.14
N PRO A 207 12.24 -7.29 -10.43
CA PRO A 207 11.33 -6.62 -11.37
C PRO A 207 9.94 -7.26 -11.40
N TYR A 208 9.86 -8.59 -11.24
CA TYR A 208 8.60 -9.32 -11.15
C TYR A 208 7.77 -8.93 -9.92
N GLN A 209 8.39 -8.80 -8.74
CA GLN A 209 7.68 -8.39 -7.51
C GLN A 209 7.15 -6.96 -7.63
N VAL A 210 7.94 -6.05 -8.21
CA VAL A 210 7.51 -4.67 -8.48
C VAL A 210 6.34 -4.66 -9.45
N PHE A 211 6.41 -5.43 -10.52
CA PHE A 211 5.34 -5.57 -11.51
C PHE A 211 4.04 -6.09 -10.87
N VAL A 212 4.10 -7.17 -10.09
CA VAL A 212 2.92 -7.73 -9.39
C VAL A 212 2.33 -6.72 -8.41
N LYS A 213 3.15 -5.98 -7.66
CA LYS A 213 2.68 -4.93 -6.76
C LYS A 213 1.99 -3.79 -7.52
N ALA A 214 2.54 -3.37 -8.66
CA ALA A 214 1.91 -2.35 -9.50
C ALA A 214 0.55 -2.82 -10.05
N LEU A 215 0.44 -4.08 -10.50
CA LEU A 215 -0.85 -4.66 -10.91
C LEU A 215 -1.84 -4.70 -9.75
N TYR A 216 -1.41 -5.14 -8.57
CA TYR A 216 -2.27 -5.14 -7.39
C TYR A 216 -2.79 -3.74 -7.07
N GLU A 217 -1.92 -2.72 -7.02
CA GLU A 217 -2.35 -1.34 -6.74
C GLU A 217 -3.30 -0.78 -7.82
N LEU A 218 -3.14 -1.21 -9.07
CA LEU A 218 -4.01 -0.79 -10.18
C LEU A 218 -5.40 -1.45 -10.11
N PHE A 219 -5.48 -2.70 -9.65
CA PHE A 219 -6.71 -3.51 -9.71
C PHE A 219 -7.33 -3.84 -8.34
N LYS A 220 -6.74 -3.41 -7.22
CA LYS A 220 -7.24 -3.72 -5.87
C LYS A 220 -8.67 -3.20 -5.62
N ASP A 221 -9.07 -2.12 -6.29
CA ASP A 221 -10.40 -1.51 -6.15
C ASP A 221 -11.40 -2.03 -7.19
N ASP A 222 -10.93 -2.87 -8.12
CA ASP A 222 -11.76 -3.42 -9.20
C ASP A 222 -12.65 -4.59 -8.73
N THR A 223 -12.41 -5.12 -7.53
CA THR A 223 -13.15 -6.23 -6.93
C THR A 223 -14.39 -5.72 -6.19
N GLY A 224 -15.55 -5.74 -6.85
CA GLY A 224 -16.85 -5.73 -6.17
C GLY A 224 -17.87 -4.73 -6.71
N LEU A 225 -18.69 -5.15 -7.66
CA LEU A 225 -20.09 -4.73 -7.69
C LEU A 225 -20.93 -5.89 -7.12
N GLU A 226 -21.17 -5.87 -5.80
CA GLU A 226 -22.17 -6.75 -5.19
C GLU A 226 -23.56 -6.30 -5.63
N GLY A 227 -24.10 -6.98 -6.65
CA GLY A 227 -25.43 -6.71 -7.16
C GLY A 227 -25.81 -7.71 -8.23
N SER A 228 -26.10 -8.95 -7.82
CA SER A 228 -26.71 -9.93 -8.72
C SER A 228 -28.15 -9.53 -9.03
N ASP A 229 -28.33 -8.68 -10.03
CA ASP A 229 -29.62 -8.56 -10.71
C ASP A 229 -29.99 -9.96 -11.26
N ARG A 230 -31.07 -10.53 -10.73
CA ARG A 230 -31.62 -11.83 -11.17
C ARG A 230 -32.18 -11.69 -12.58
N THR A 231 -31.32 -11.79 -13.59
CA THR A 231 -31.69 -11.91 -15.00
C THR A 231 -31.58 -13.35 -15.48
N SER A 232 -32.39 -13.73 -16.46
CA SER A 232 -32.35 -15.07 -17.09
C SER A 232 -31.03 -15.36 -17.82
N LEU A 233 -30.26 -14.31 -18.13
CA LEU A 233 -28.91 -14.39 -18.69
C LEU A 233 -27.88 -14.51 -17.57
N GLN A 234 -27.51 -15.75 -17.22
CA GLN A 234 -26.40 -16.01 -16.28
C GLN A 234 -25.06 -15.98 -17.01
N LEU A 235 -24.11 -15.22 -16.47
CA LEU A 235 -22.73 -15.13 -16.96
C LEU A 235 -21.81 -16.03 -16.13
N ALA A 236 -20.76 -16.56 -16.76
CA ALA A 236 -19.66 -17.16 -16.02
C ALA A 236 -18.93 -16.09 -15.17
N THR A 237 -18.26 -16.47 -14.09
CA THR A 237 -17.62 -15.51 -13.15
C THR A 237 -16.72 -14.48 -13.86
N PHE A 238 -15.87 -14.93 -14.79
CA PHE A 238 -15.00 -14.03 -15.55
C PHE A 238 -15.76 -13.08 -16.50
N GLN A 239 -16.91 -13.53 -17.04
CA GLN A 239 -17.77 -12.70 -17.88
C GLN A 239 -18.52 -11.67 -17.05
N GLN A 240 -18.90 -12.03 -15.83
CA GLN A 240 -19.53 -11.12 -14.87
C GLN A 240 -18.58 -9.98 -14.50
N GLU A 241 -17.30 -10.28 -14.22
CA GLU A 241 -16.27 -9.25 -14.00
C GLU A 241 -16.11 -8.33 -15.22
N GLY A 242 -16.06 -8.90 -16.44
CA GLY A 242 -16.00 -8.14 -17.69
C GLY A 242 -17.22 -7.23 -17.90
N PHE A 243 -18.41 -7.72 -17.58
CA PHE A 243 -19.65 -6.95 -17.60
C PHE A 243 -19.61 -5.77 -16.61
N GLU A 244 -19.21 -6.01 -15.37
CA GLU A 244 -19.13 -4.99 -14.32
C GLU A 244 -18.14 -3.86 -14.67
N ARG A 245 -16.99 -4.22 -15.23
CA ARG A 245 -16.03 -3.24 -15.77
C ARG A 245 -16.62 -2.45 -16.94
N ALA A 246 -17.29 -3.12 -17.87
CA ALA A 246 -17.92 -2.46 -19.01
C ALA A 246 -19.02 -1.49 -18.57
N VAL A 247 -19.84 -1.84 -17.56
CA VAL A 247 -20.84 -0.93 -16.98
C VAL A 247 -20.18 0.31 -16.39
N ARG A 248 -19.11 0.16 -15.59
CA ARG A 248 -18.36 1.30 -15.02
C ARG A 248 -17.83 2.23 -16.13
N LEU A 249 -17.20 1.68 -17.16
CA LEU A 249 -16.71 2.46 -18.30
C LEU A 249 -17.83 3.18 -19.05
N LEU A 250 -18.98 2.53 -19.25
CA LEU A 250 -20.12 3.12 -19.94
C LEU A 250 -20.82 4.21 -19.12
N GLU A 251 -20.78 4.16 -17.80
CA GLU A 251 -21.29 5.25 -16.96
C GLU A 251 -20.33 6.44 -16.94
N THR A 252 -19.01 6.21 -16.90
CA THR A 252 -18.00 7.28 -16.88
C THR A 252 -17.80 7.93 -18.26
N HIS A 253 -17.66 7.11 -19.31
CA HIS A 253 -17.21 7.57 -20.64
C HIS A 253 -18.28 7.46 -21.73
N ARG A 254 -19.43 6.84 -21.45
CA ARG A 254 -20.46 6.49 -22.46
C ARG A 254 -19.95 5.59 -23.59
N ALA A 255 -18.73 5.09 -23.50
CA ALA A 255 -18.17 4.15 -24.45
C ALA A 255 -17.31 3.12 -23.71
N CYS A 256 -17.33 1.87 -24.17
CA CYS A 256 -16.40 0.85 -23.72
C CYS A 256 -16.02 -0.09 -24.87
N MET A 257 -14.84 -0.69 -24.76
CA MET A 257 -14.41 -1.77 -25.64
C MET A 257 -14.22 -3.04 -24.82
N VAL A 258 -14.88 -4.12 -25.22
CA VAL A 258 -14.72 -5.46 -24.65
C VAL A 258 -13.79 -6.23 -25.60
N ALA A 259 -12.58 -6.49 -25.13
CA ALA A 259 -11.46 -6.98 -25.94
C ALA A 259 -11.04 -8.43 -25.59
N ASP A 260 -11.98 -9.29 -25.20
CA ASP A 260 -11.67 -10.66 -24.80
C ASP A 260 -11.29 -11.53 -26.00
N ALA A 261 -10.45 -12.55 -25.79
CA ALA A 261 -10.09 -13.51 -26.83
C ALA A 261 -11.30 -14.24 -27.47
N VAL A 262 -11.11 -14.84 -28.63
CA VAL A 262 -12.14 -15.61 -29.35
C VAL A 262 -12.62 -16.76 -28.47
N GLY A 263 -13.94 -16.99 -28.40
CA GLY A 263 -14.53 -18.06 -27.60
C GLY A 263 -14.81 -17.74 -26.13
N LEU A 264 -14.34 -16.59 -25.61
CA LEU A 264 -14.56 -16.21 -24.20
C LEU A 264 -15.95 -15.59 -23.92
N GLY A 265 -16.84 -15.53 -24.92
CA GLY A 265 -18.23 -15.13 -24.71
C GLY A 265 -18.50 -13.62 -24.66
N LYS A 266 -17.75 -12.83 -25.43
CA LYS A 266 -18.06 -11.40 -25.71
C LYS A 266 -19.52 -11.16 -26.09
N THR A 267 -20.12 -12.07 -26.87
CA THR A 267 -21.54 -12.01 -27.23
C THR A 267 -22.44 -12.03 -25.99
N PHE A 268 -22.14 -12.87 -24.99
CA PHE A 268 -22.91 -12.93 -23.74
C PHE A 268 -22.75 -11.65 -22.91
N ILE A 269 -21.53 -11.11 -22.83
CA ILE A 269 -21.30 -9.79 -22.20
C ILE A 269 -22.11 -8.70 -22.93
N GLY A 270 -22.09 -8.71 -24.27
CA GLY A 270 -22.87 -7.79 -25.09
C GLY A 270 -24.38 -7.90 -24.87
N LEU A 271 -24.92 -9.12 -24.83
CA LEU A 271 -26.32 -9.40 -24.50
C LEU A 271 -26.68 -8.88 -23.11
N ARG A 272 -25.80 -9.08 -22.11
CA ARG A 272 -26.04 -8.60 -20.74
C ARG A 272 -26.02 -7.08 -20.66
N LEU A 273 -25.13 -6.41 -21.38
CA LEU A 273 -25.12 -4.95 -21.49
C LEU A 273 -26.40 -4.42 -22.14
N LEU A 274 -26.86 -5.05 -23.23
CA LEU A 274 -28.13 -4.71 -23.87
C LEU A 274 -29.30 -4.83 -22.90
N ASP A 275 -29.45 -6.00 -22.28
CA ASP A 275 -30.49 -6.28 -21.30
C ASP A 275 -30.47 -5.29 -20.12
N HIS A 276 -29.30 -5.08 -19.52
CA HIS A 276 -29.11 -4.15 -18.41
C HIS A 276 -29.58 -2.73 -18.75
N TYR A 277 -29.15 -2.16 -19.88
CA TYR A 277 -29.52 -0.77 -20.22
C TYR A 277 -30.94 -0.64 -20.75
N LEU A 278 -31.47 -1.64 -21.45
CA LEU A 278 -32.86 -1.64 -21.90
C LEU A 278 -33.86 -1.72 -20.74
N ILE A 279 -33.46 -2.35 -19.62
CA ILE A 279 -34.24 -2.39 -18.37
C ILE A 279 -33.99 -1.12 -17.54
N LYS A 280 -32.73 -0.80 -17.24
CA LYS A 280 -32.32 0.30 -16.34
C LYS A 280 -32.83 1.66 -16.80
N ASP A 281 -32.77 1.95 -18.09
CA ASP A 281 -33.16 3.27 -18.61
C ASP A 281 -34.65 3.36 -18.94
N ARG A 282 -35.42 2.28 -18.74
CA ARG A 282 -36.86 2.25 -18.99
C ARG A 282 -37.59 3.11 -17.96
N ARG A 283 -38.42 4.03 -18.44
CA ARG A 283 -39.21 4.94 -17.60
C ARG A 283 -40.55 5.26 -18.25
N PRO A 284 -41.56 5.74 -17.50
CA PRO A 284 -42.87 6.08 -18.07
C PRO A 284 -42.73 7.02 -19.28
N GLY A 285 -43.38 6.67 -20.40
CA GLY A 285 -43.34 7.43 -21.65
C GLY A 285 -42.05 7.27 -22.48
N TYR A 286 -41.11 6.44 -22.06
CA TYR A 286 -39.83 6.27 -22.75
C TYR A 286 -39.35 4.82 -22.76
N VAL A 287 -39.22 4.27 -23.97
CA VAL A 287 -38.65 2.94 -24.19
C VAL A 287 -37.24 3.11 -24.78
N PRO A 288 -36.18 2.70 -24.07
CA PRO A 288 -34.84 2.73 -24.62
C PRO A 288 -34.74 1.78 -25.81
N ARG A 289 -33.90 2.12 -26.78
CA ARG A 289 -33.69 1.28 -27.98
C ARG A 289 -32.23 1.00 -28.19
N ALA A 290 -31.91 -0.24 -28.56
CA ALA A 290 -30.55 -0.62 -28.91
C ALA A 290 -30.45 -1.06 -30.38
N VAL A 291 -29.29 -0.81 -30.99
CA VAL A 291 -28.95 -1.32 -32.32
C VAL A 291 -27.63 -2.08 -32.25
N ILE A 292 -27.59 -3.23 -32.91
CA ILE A 292 -26.45 -4.12 -33.02
C ILE A 292 -25.94 -4.09 -34.45
N ILE A 293 -24.63 -3.93 -34.60
CA ILE A 293 -23.93 -3.89 -35.88
C ILE A 293 -22.95 -5.06 -35.89
N CYS A 294 -23.24 -6.11 -36.68
CA CYS A 294 -22.45 -7.33 -36.70
C CYS A 294 -22.13 -7.78 -38.14
N PRO A 295 -21.14 -8.65 -38.37
CA PRO A 295 -20.95 -9.29 -39.68
C PRO A 295 -22.26 -9.95 -40.17
N ALA A 296 -22.54 -9.90 -41.48
CA ALA A 296 -23.77 -10.45 -42.06
C ALA A 296 -24.02 -11.93 -41.67
N GLN A 297 -22.96 -12.72 -41.53
CA GLN A 297 -23.04 -14.13 -41.16
C GLN A 297 -23.56 -14.32 -39.72
N LEU A 298 -23.19 -13.42 -38.80
CA LEU A 298 -23.57 -13.52 -37.38
C LEU A 298 -24.99 -13.01 -37.10
N ARG A 299 -25.57 -12.22 -38.01
CA ARG A 299 -26.88 -11.58 -37.83
C ARG A 299 -27.95 -12.58 -37.44
N ASN A 300 -28.21 -13.57 -38.29
CA ASN A 300 -29.28 -14.54 -38.07
C ASN A 300 -28.81 -15.76 -37.27
N LEU A 301 -27.54 -16.16 -37.44
CA LEU A 301 -27.00 -17.35 -36.78
C LEU A 301 -26.78 -17.17 -35.27
N VAL A 302 -26.46 -15.94 -34.84
CA VAL A 302 -26.12 -15.63 -33.46
C VAL A 302 -27.05 -14.59 -32.88
N TRP A 303 -27.02 -13.36 -33.41
CA TRP A 303 -27.63 -12.21 -32.73
C TRP A 303 -29.15 -12.28 -32.67
N VAL A 304 -29.84 -12.45 -33.80
CA VAL A 304 -31.32 -12.55 -33.81
C VAL A 304 -31.79 -13.72 -32.93
N LYS A 305 -31.19 -14.91 -33.11
CA LYS A 305 -31.53 -16.10 -32.32
C LYS A 305 -31.37 -15.87 -30.81
N LYS A 306 -30.27 -15.24 -30.38
CA LYS A 306 -29.99 -14.99 -28.97
C LYS A 306 -30.86 -13.87 -28.39
N LEU A 307 -31.13 -12.82 -29.16
CA LEU A 307 -32.07 -11.79 -28.75
C LEU A 307 -33.46 -12.37 -28.49
N ASP A 308 -33.94 -13.25 -29.39
CA ASP A 308 -35.22 -13.94 -29.23
C ASP A 308 -35.22 -14.88 -28.02
N GLU A 309 -34.15 -15.68 -27.84
CA GLU A 309 -33.97 -16.59 -26.71
C GLU A 309 -34.05 -15.89 -25.35
N PHE A 310 -33.47 -14.69 -25.24
CA PHE A 310 -33.45 -13.90 -24.00
C PHE A 310 -34.54 -12.80 -23.93
N GLY A 311 -35.40 -12.67 -24.96
CA GLY A 311 -36.45 -11.66 -25.00
C GLY A 311 -35.96 -10.21 -25.10
N ILE A 312 -34.75 -9.99 -25.60
CA ILE A 312 -34.10 -8.67 -25.70
C ILE A 312 -34.51 -8.02 -27.02
N LYS A 313 -35.15 -6.85 -26.97
CA LYS A 313 -35.59 -6.13 -28.18
C LYS A 313 -34.53 -5.15 -28.67
N ALA A 314 -33.83 -5.50 -29.73
CA ALA A 314 -32.85 -4.64 -30.40
C ALA A 314 -32.93 -4.76 -31.93
N ASP A 315 -32.63 -3.68 -32.63
CA ASP A 315 -32.44 -3.70 -34.09
C ASP A 315 -31.09 -4.36 -34.43
N VAL A 316 -31.04 -5.21 -35.46
CA VAL A 316 -29.78 -5.82 -35.92
C VAL A 316 -29.52 -5.47 -37.37
N ILE A 317 -28.38 -4.83 -37.64
CA ILE A 317 -27.92 -4.48 -38.98
C ILE A 317 -26.55 -5.10 -39.27
N SER A 318 -26.30 -5.45 -40.52
CA SER A 318 -25.00 -5.96 -40.92
C SER A 318 -23.96 -4.85 -41.12
N GLN A 319 -22.67 -5.19 -40.96
CA GLN A 319 -21.56 -4.29 -41.29
C GLN A 319 -21.53 -3.91 -42.78
N GLU A 320 -22.09 -4.76 -43.65
CA GLU A 320 -22.27 -4.52 -45.08
C GLU A 320 -23.35 -3.46 -45.33
N GLU A 321 -24.48 -3.54 -44.62
CA GLU A 321 -25.57 -2.56 -44.73
C GLU A 321 -25.12 -1.15 -44.35
N ILE A 322 -24.41 -0.99 -43.23
CA ILE A 322 -23.88 0.33 -42.82
C ILE A 322 -22.78 0.84 -43.75
N SER A 323 -22.13 -0.03 -44.52
CA SER A 323 -21.09 0.38 -45.49
C SER A 323 -21.66 0.93 -46.80
N ARG A 324 -22.97 0.79 -47.06
CA ARG A 324 -23.61 1.22 -48.31
C ARG A 324 -23.62 2.75 -48.44
N GLN A 325 -23.43 3.23 -49.67
CA GLN A 325 -23.70 4.63 -50.00
C GLN A 325 -25.22 4.87 -49.87
N GLY A 326 -25.61 5.90 -49.11
CA GLY A 326 -27.02 6.21 -48.84
C GLY A 326 -27.64 5.48 -47.64
N PHE A 327 -26.84 4.88 -46.74
CA PHE A 327 -27.35 4.29 -45.50
C PHE A 327 -28.22 5.29 -44.71
N ASP A 328 -29.44 4.88 -44.35
CA ASP A 328 -30.39 5.72 -43.62
C ASP A 328 -30.00 5.85 -42.14
N ILE A 329 -29.10 6.78 -41.86
CA ILE A 329 -28.65 7.12 -40.51
C ILE A 329 -29.82 7.60 -39.64
N LYS A 330 -30.81 8.31 -40.23
CA LYS A 330 -31.91 8.91 -39.46
C LYS A 330 -32.76 7.83 -38.79
N ARG A 331 -33.00 6.71 -39.47
CA ARG A 331 -33.70 5.54 -38.90
C ARG A 331 -33.09 5.07 -37.58
N PHE A 332 -31.76 5.01 -37.50
CA PHE A 332 -31.06 4.47 -36.33
C PHE A 332 -30.53 5.55 -35.37
N SER A 333 -30.58 6.83 -35.74
CA SER A 333 -30.10 7.96 -34.92
C SER A 333 -30.79 8.12 -33.56
N LYS A 334 -31.94 7.50 -33.33
CA LYS A 334 -32.70 7.61 -32.06
C LYS A 334 -32.43 6.46 -31.06
N HIS A 335 -31.54 5.52 -31.39
CA HIS A 335 -31.09 4.47 -30.45
C HIS A 335 -30.28 5.07 -29.29
N ASP A 336 -30.38 4.45 -28.12
CA ASP A 336 -29.69 4.80 -26.88
C ASP A 336 -28.38 4.05 -26.71
N LEU A 337 -28.32 2.83 -27.24
CA LEU A 337 -27.19 1.94 -27.15
C LEU A 337 -26.83 1.44 -28.56
N VAL A 338 -25.57 1.60 -28.93
CA VAL A 338 -25.01 1.05 -30.18
C VAL A 338 -23.98 0.01 -29.78
N LEU A 339 -24.22 -1.24 -30.17
CA LEU A 339 -23.27 -2.33 -29.98
C LEU A 339 -22.68 -2.71 -31.34
N VAL A 340 -21.36 -2.71 -31.44
CA VAL A 340 -20.63 -3.10 -32.66
C VAL A 340 -19.86 -4.36 -32.38
N ASP A 341 -20.30 -5.46 -32.98
CA ASP A 341 -19.59 -6.73 -32.97
C ASP A 341 -18.53 -6.77 -34.08
N GLU A 342 -17.42 -7.44 -33.81
CA GLU A 342 -16.19 -7.36 -34.60
C GLU A 342 -15.84 -5.91 -35.01
N SER A 343 -15.77 -5.05 -33.99
CA SER A 343 -15.52 -3.61 -34.12
C SER A 343 -14.18 -3.30 -34.79
N HIS A 344 -13.27 -4.27 -34.83
CA HIS A 344 -12.02 -4.16 -35.56
C HIS A 344 -12.19 -3.84 -37.05
N ASN A 345 -13.35 -4.14 -37.63
CA ASN A 345 -13.65 -3.82 -39.02
C ASN A 345 -13.98 -2.32 -39.25
N PHE A 346 -13.99 -1.52 -38.19
CA PHE A 346 -14.27 -0.08 -38.19
C PHE A 346 -13.02 0.76 -37.84
N ARG A 347 -11.80 0.28 -38.03
CA ARG A 347 -10.59 1.06 -37.69
C ARG A 347 -10.23 2.11 -38.74
N ASN A 348 -10.47 1.81 -40.02
CA ASN A 348 -10.04 2.68 -41.10
C ASN A 348 -11.03 3.85 -41.33
N SER A 349 -10.60 5.05 -40.96
CA SER A 349 -11.39 6.29 -41.05
C SER A 349 -11.75 6.71 -42.49
N ALA A 350 -11.02 6.21 -43.49
CA ALA A 350 -11.32 6.46 -44.90
C ALA A 350 -12.52 5.65 -45.41
N THR A 351 -12.97 4.63 -44.69
CA THR A 351 -14.07 3.76 -45.13
C THR A 351 -15.43 4.41 -44.91
N ASN A 352 -16.38 4.13 -45.81
CA ASN A 352 -17.78 4.57 -45.61
C ASN A 352 -18.40 3.97 -44.36
N ARG A 353 -18.03 2.73 -44.03
CA ARG A 353 -18.43 2.02 -42.82
C ARG A 353 -18.07 2.83 -41.55
N TYR A 354 -16.82 3.30 -41.41
CA TYR A 354 -16.41 4.16 -40.30
C TYR A 354 -17.18 5.47 -40.25
N ARG A 355 -17.24 6.19 -41.38
CA ARG A 355 -17.92 7.49 -41.45
C ARG A 355 -19.40 7.39 -41.10
N ASN A 356 -20.07 6.33 -41.55
CA ASN A 356 -21.49 6.11 -41.24
C ASN A 356 -21.69 5.72 -39.78
N LEU A 357 -20.78 4.93 -39.18
CA LEU A 357 -20.81 4.65 -37.74
C LEU A 357 -20.61 5.93 -36.91
N GLN A 358 -19.62 6.76 -37.25
CA GLN A 358 -19.42 8.04 -36.56
C GLN A 358 -20.64 8.94 -36.68
N LYS A 359 -21.22 9.08 -37.89
CA LYS A 359 -22.45 9.83 -38.07
C LYS A 359 -23.61 9.26 -37.24
N LEU A 360 -23.72 7.94 -37.15
CA LEU A 360 -24.75 7.28 -36.33
C LEU A 360 -24.57 7.58 -34.82
N ILE A 361 -23.33 7.59 -34.34
CA ILE A 361 -22.99 7.87 -32.94
C ILE A 361 -23.21 9.35 -32.61
N VAL A 362 -22.86 10.27 -33.50
CA VAL A 362 -22.97 11.72 -33.23
C VAL A 362 -24.37 12.27 -33.53
N SER A 363 -25.15 11.60 -34.38
CA SER A 363 -26.50 12.06 -34.77
C SER A 363 -27.60 11.64 -33.79
N GLY A 364 -28.61 12.50 -33.66
CA GLY A 364 -29.79 12.24 -32.85
C GLY A 364 -29.54 12.48 -31.36
N LYS A 365 -29.55 11.42 -30.55
CA LYS A 365 -29.38 11.53 -29.08
C LYS A 365 -27.91 11.80 -28.72
N ARG A 366 -27.66 12.85 -27.92
CA ARG A 366 -26.30 13.24 -27.48
C ARG A 366 -25.64 12.27 -26.50
N ASN A 367 -26.41 11.45 -25.78
CA ASN A 367 -25.90 10.59 -24.70
C ASN A 367 -25.97 9.10 -25.06
N LYS A 368 -25.65 8.75 -26.30
CA LYS A 368 -25.60 7.34 -26.71
C LYS A 368 -24.50 6.60 -25.99
N ARG A 369 -24.79 5.39 -25.54
CA ARG A 369 -23.79 4.42 -25.10
C ARG A 369 -23.27 3.65 -26.31
N VAL A 370 -21.95 3.48 -26.40
CA VAL A 370 -21.30 2.73 -27.48
C VAL A 370 -20.50 1.57 -26.91
N VAL A 371 -20.80 0.36 -27.35
CA VAL A 371 -20.12 -0.87 -26.93
C VAL A 371 -19.42 -1.45 -28.16
N LEU A 372 -18.10 -1.60 -28.09
CA LEU A 372 -17.30 -2.20 -29.14
C LEU A 372 -16.83 -3.58 -28.68
N LEU A 373 -17.24 -4.64 -29.37
CA LEU A 373 -16.79 -6.01 -29.12
C LEU A 373 -15.75 -6.39 -30.16
N THR A 374 -14.58 -6.88 -29.73
CA THR A 374 -13.56 -7.38 -30.64
C THR A 374 -12.65 -8.37 -29.94
N ALA A 375 -12.11 -9.35 -30.67
CA ALA A 375 -11.08 -10.23 -30.13
C ALA A 375 -9.66 -9.69 -30.34
N THR A 376 -9.53 -8.64 -31.15
CA THR A 376 -8.24 -8.13 -31.63
C THR A 376 -8.28 -6.60 -31.63
N PRO A 377 -8.20 -5.91 -30.47
CA PRO A 377 -8.25 -4.45 -30.44
C PRO A 377 -7.06 -3.80 -31.16
N ILE A 378 -5.91 -4.49 -31.20
CA ILE A 378 -4.69 -4.09 -31.92
C ILE A 378 -4.36 -5.24 -32.89
N ASN A 379 -4.11 -4.92 -34.16
CA ASN A 379 -3.72 -5.91 -35.18
C ASN A 379 -2.38 -5.53 -35.81
N ASN A 380 -2.24 -4.28 -36.24
CA ASN A 380 -1.03 -3.80 -36.92
C ASN A 380 -0.22 -2.81 -36.07
N SER A 381 -0.88 -1.90 -35.34
CA SER A 381 -0.17 -0.89 -34.53
C SER A 381 -1.06 -0.29 -33.44
N LEU A 382 -0.46 0.44 -32.49
CA LEU A 382 -1.21 1.18 -31.45
C LEU A 382 -2.18 2.21 -32.02
N TYR A 383 -2.00 2.68 -33.26
CA TYR A 383 -2.96 3.56 -33.94
C TYR A 383 -4.29 2.87 -34.25
N ASP A 384 -4.37 1.55 -34.15
CA ASP A 384 -5.63 0.81 -34.27
C ASP A 384 -6.65 1.14 -33.17
N LEU A 385 -6.18 1.73 -32.05
CA LEU A 385 -7.02 2.20 -30.94
C LEU A 385 -7.52 3.64 -31.09
N TYR A 386 -6.95 4.41 -32.01
CA TYR A 386 -7.23 5.84 -32.23
C TYR A 386 -8.29 5.99 -33.33
#